data_AF-A0A4U8TI56-F1
#
_entry.id   AF-A0A4U8TI56-F1
#
_cell.length_a   1.000
_cell.length_b   1.000
_cell.length_c   1.000
_cell.angle_alpha   90.00
_cell.angle_beta   90.00
_cell.angle_gamma   90.00
#
_symmetry.space_group_name_H-M   'P 1'
#
loop_
_entity.id
_entity.type
_entity.pdbx_description
1 polymer ?
#
loop_
_entity_poly.entity_id
_entity_poly.type
_entity_poly.pdbx_seq_one_letter_code
_entity_poly.pdbx_strand_id
1 'polypeptide(L)'
;MHIQAPLLLSYKNDSILGDYGNIICGKTLPKSQKEYFNGEIPFIKIPDMHHNTFITKATDTLTQKDLAFQPTKTLPPLSTCVSCISAARVSLNTQISQINSIILPK
;
A
#
# COMPACT_ATOMS: atom_id res chain seq x y z
N MET A 1 -41.21 24.21 -2.42
CA MET A 1 -39.90 23.97 -3.06
C MET A 1 -39.52 22.52 -2.80
N HIS A 2 -39.94 21.63 -3.69
CA HIS A 2 -39.61 20.20 -3.61
C HIS A 2 -38.16 20.03 -4.02
N ILE A 3 -37.30 19.63 -3.09
CA ILE A 3 -35.96 19.19 -3.42
C ILE A 3 -36.08 17.69 -3.74
N GLN A 4 -36.37 17.36 -5.00
CA GLN A 4 -36.05 16.00 -5.48
C GLN A 4 -34.54 15.89 -5.47
N ALA A 5 -33.99 14.97 -4.68
CA ALA A 5 -32.60 14.58 -4.76
C ALA A 5 -32.41 13.71 -6.02
N PRO A 6 -31.75 14.17 -7.09
CA PRO A 6 -31.42 13.31 -8.21
C PRO A 6 -29.95 12.93 -8.05
N LEU A 7 -29.66 11.69 -7.64
CA LEU A 7 -28.39 10.95 -7.88
C LEU A 7 -28.29 9.73 -6.96
N LEU A 8 -29.30 8.87 -6.97
CA LEU A 8 -29.03 7.43 -6.86
C LEU A 8 -28.56 7.00 -8.25
N LEU A 9 -27.34 7.40 -8.63
CA LEU A 9 -26.61 6.72 -9.68
C LEU A 9 -26.61 5.26 -9.26
N SER A 10 -27.17 4.38 -10.10
CA SER A 10 -27.28 2.94 -9.83
C SER A 10 -25.93 2.42 -9.34
N TYR A 11 -25.80 2.23 -8.02
CA TYR A 11 -24.55 1.76 -7.44
C TYR A 11 -24.32 0.35 -7.99
N LYS A 12 -23.37 0.24 -8.91
CA LYS A 12 -23.04 -1.01 -9.59
C LYS A 12 -22.31 -1.93 -8.61
N ASN A 13 -23.06 -2.82 -8.00
CA ASN A 13 -22.58 -3.76 -6.98
C ASN A 13 -21.80 -4.96 -7.56
N ASP A 14 -21.55 -4.95 -8.87
CA ASP A 14 -20.82 -5.94 -9.67
C ASP A 14 -19.35 -5.58 -9.92
N SER A 15 -18.89 -4.42 -9.44
CA SER A 15 -17.51 -3.97 -9.64
C SER A 15 -16.53 -4.73 -8.74
N ILE A 16 -15.38 -5.14 -9.28
CA ILE A 16 -14.30 -5.77 -8.53
C ILE A 16 -13.21 -4.74 -8.19
N LEU A 17 -12.37 -5.08 -7.22
CA LEU A 17 -11.31 -4.20 -6.73
C LEU A 17 -10.31 -3.78 -7.82
N GLY A 18 -10.08 -4.67 -8.80
CA GLY A 18 -9.23 -4.39 -9.96
C GLY A 18 -9.77 -3.30 -10.90
N ASP A 19 -11.07 -2.97 -10.84
CA ASP A 19 -11.67 -1.90 -11.67
C ASP A 19 -11.23 -0.51 -11.19
N TYR A 20 -10.86 -0.43 -9.91
CA TYR A 20 -10.48 0.80 -9.21
C TYR A 20 -8.97 0.99 -9.11
N GLY A 21 -8.15 -0.02 -9.44
CA GLY A 21 -6.71 0.10 -9.35
C GLY A 21 -5.92 -1.20 -9.53
N ASN A 22 -4.62 -1.05 -9.69
CA ASN A 22 -3.67 -2.16 -9.78
C ASN A 22 -3.50 -2.83 -8.42
N ILE A 23 -3.65 -4.16 -8.35
CA ILE A 23 -3.46 -4.86 -7.08
C ILE A 23 -2.01 -5.32 -6.99
N ILE A 24 -1.22 -4.71 -6.10
CA ILE A 24 0.18 -5.10 -5.87
C ILE A 24 0.25 -5.90 -4.58
N CYS A 25 0.62 -7.18 -4.67
CA CYS A 25 0.93 -7.98 -3.50
C CYS A 25 2.36 -7.68 -3.02
N GLY A 26 2.50 -7.50 -1.72
CA GLY A 26 3.81 -7.30 -1.09
C GLY A 26 4.68 -8.55 -1.10
N LYS A 27 5.89 -8.43 -0.53
CA LYS A 27 6.89 -9.49 -0.48
C LYS A 27 7.51 -9.62 0.91
N THR A 28 7.88 -10.85 1.27
CA THR A 28 8.78 -11.12 2.39
C THR A 28 10.21 -11.20 1.86
N LEU A 29 11.04 -10.23 2.24
CA LEU A 29 12.48 -10.27 1.95
C LEU A 29 13.17 -11.27 2.88
N PRO A 30 14.04 -12.16 2.37
CA PRO A 30 14.85 -13.01 3.22
C PRO A 30 15.85 -12.14 3.99
N LYS A 31 15.79 -12.16 5.32
CA LYS A 31 16.65 -11.36 6.22
C LYS A 31 18.15 -11.64 6.06
N SER A 32 18.54 -12.67 5.30
CA SER A 32 19.92 -12.98 4.95
C SER A 32 20.55 -11.97 4.00
N GLN A 33 19.76 -11.25 3.18
CA GLN A 33 20.25 -10.28 2.19
C GLN A 33 20.36 -8.87 2.81
N LYS A 34 21.34 -8.69 3.69
CA LYS A 34 21.54 -7.44 4.44
C LYS A 34 21.80 -6.23 3.52
N GLU A 35 22.31 -6.45 2.31
CA GLU A 35 22.59 -5.42 1.31
C GLU A 35 21.34 -4.69 0.79
N TYR A 36 20.15 -5.25 1.02
CA TYR A 36 18.88 -4.66 0.64
C TYR A 36 18.25 -3.78 1.72
N PHE A 37 18.76 -3.81 2.95
CA PHE A 37 18.20 -3.09 4.09
C PHE A 37 19.04 -1.86 4.46
N ASN A 38 18.48 -0.98 5.28
CA ASN A 38 19.11 0.25 5.80
C ASN A 38 19.45 1.27 4.71
N GLY A 39 18.56 1.44 3.73
CA GLY A 39 18.63 2.52 2.76
C GLY A 39 17.66 3.66 3.10
N GLU A 40 17.07 4.25 2.06
CA GLU A 40 16.19 5.42 2.19
C GLU A 40 14.72 5.11 1.89
N ILE A 41 14.42 3.93 1.32
CA ILE A 41 13.07 3.61 0.85
C ILE A 41 12.28 2.94 1.98
N PRO A 42 11.18 3.49 2.48
CA PRO A 42 10.38 2.86 3.52
C PRO A 42 9.90 1.44 3.12
N PHE A 43 10.15 0.48 4.00
CA PHE A 43 9.57 -0.87 3.92
C PHE A 43 8.46 -1.02 4.94
N ILE A 44 7.24 -0.83 4.46
CA ILE A 44 6.04 -0.83 5.27
C ILE A 44 5.73 -2.26 5.71
N LYS A 45 5.63 -2.45 7.02
CA LYS A 45 5.15 -3.68 7.64
C LYS A 45 3.85 -3.40 8.37
N ILE A 46 3.13 -4.47 8.72
CA ILE A 46 1.87 -4.36 9.47
C ILE A 46 2.04 -3.52 10.76
N PRO A 47 3.10 -3.69 11.59
CA PRO A 47 3.31 -2.85 12.76
C PRO A 47 3.38 -1.34 12.48
N ASP A 48 3.92 -0.93 11.32
CA ASP A 48 4.02 0.49 10.95
C ASP A 48 2.63 1.11 10.65
N MET A 49 1.62 0.27 10.37
CA MET A 49 0.23 0.67 10.14
C MET A 49 -0.57 0.82 11.45
N HIS A 50 -0.01 0.46 12.61
CA HIS A 50 -0.75 0.56 13.87
C HIS A 50 -1.03 2.03 14.21
N HIS A 51 -2.31 2.36 14.36
CA HIS A 51 -2.79 3.71 14.71
C HIS A 51 -2.38 4.82 13.72
N ASN A 52 -1.97 4.45 12.50
CA ASN A 52 -1.49 5.38 11.49
C ASN A 52 -2.38 5.34 10.24
N THR A 53 -3.14 6.41 10.00
CA THR A 53 -3.81 6.62 8.71
C THR A 53 -2.81 6.95 7.62
N PHE A 54 -1.79 7.75 7.94
CA PHE A 54 -0.70 8.12 7.05
C PHE A 54 0.62 7.60 7.59
N ILE A 55 1.32 6.80 6.80
CA ILE A 55 2.63 6.27 7.14
C ILE A 55 3.67 7.30 6.70
N THR A 56 4.14 8.09 7.66
CA THR A 56 5.19 9.11 7.46
C THR A 56 6.59 8.54 7.65
N LYS A 57 6.71 7.45 8.42
CA LYS A 57 7.95 6.72 8.69
C LYS A 57 7.65 5.23 8.78
N ALA A 58 8.60 4.41 8.31
CA ALA A 58 8.60 2.97 8.52
C ALA A 58 9.79 2.58 9.41
N THR A 59 9.63 1.52 10.18
CA THR A 59 10.68 1.01 11.08
C THR A 59 11.89 0.50 10.30
N ASP A 60 11.66 -0.12 9.14
CA ASP A 60 12.72 -0.63 8.27
C ASP A 60 12.73 0.17 6.96
N THR A 61 13.92 0.31 6.37
CA THR A 61 14.12 0.90 5.05
C THR A 61 14.92 -0.03 4.14
N LEU A 62 14.77 0.17 2.83
CA LEU A 62 15.42 -0.58 1.76
C LEU A 62 16.32 0.30 0.93
N THR A 63 17.32 -0.33 0.33
CA THR A 63 18.29 0.32 -0.54
C THR A 63 17.76 0.44 -1.98
N GLN A 64 18.36 1.35 -2.75
CA GLN A 64 18.08 1.47 -4.19
C GLN A 64 18.36 0.17 -4.97
N LYS A 65 19.27 -0.68 -4.45
CA LYS A 65 19.55 -1.99 -5.06
C LYS A 65 18.33 -2.91 -5.00
N ASP A 66 17.60 -2.91 -3.89
CA ASP A 66 16.36 -3.67 -3.80
C ASP A 66 15.30 -3.13 -4.76
N LEU A 67 15.19 -1.80 -4.89
CA LEU A 67 14.26 -1.17 -5.81
C LEU A 67 14.51 -1.59 -7.26
N ALA A 68 15.78 -1.60 -7.67
CA ALA A 68 16.19 -2.04 -9.01
C ALA A 68 16.00 -3.54 -9.21
N PHE A 69 16.18 -4.35 -8.17
CA PHE A 69 15.96 -5.80 -8.22
C PHE A 69 14.46 -6.14 -8.35
N GLN A 70 13.56 -5.33 -7.76
CA GLN A 70 12.13 -5.61 -7.69
C GLN A 70 11.26 -4.38 -8.01
N PRO A 71 11.38 -3.79 -9.21
CA PRO A 71 10.72 -2.53 -9.55
C PRO A 71 9.19 -2.62 -9.51
N THR A 72 8.62 -3.80 -9.77
CA THR A 72 7.17 -4.06 -9.77
C THR A 72 6.53 -4.03 -8.39
N LYS A 73 7.33 -3.94 -7.31
CA LYS A 73 6.88 -3.90 -5.92
C LYS A 73 6.93 -2.50 -5.31
N THR A 74 7.24 -1.52 -6.13
CA THR A 74 7.31 -0.10 -5.76
C THR A 74 5.92 0.51 -5.75
N LEU A 75 5.64 1.29 -4.71
CA LEU A 75 4.40 2.03 -4.55
C LEU A 75 4.67 3.51 -4.72
N PRO A 76 3.89 4.21 -5.56
CA PRO A 76 3.90 5.66 -5.55
C PRO A 76 3.31 6.18 -4.22
N PRO A 77 3.62 7.43 -3.82
CA PRO A 77 2.96 8.09 -2.69
C PRO A 77 1.43 8.02 -2.81
N LEU A 78 0.75 8.00 -1.66
CA LEU A 78 -0.72 7.94 -1.52
C LEU A 78 -1.38 6.65 -2.04
N SER A 79 -0.62 5.57 -2.15
CA SER A 79 -1.19 4.24 -2.39
C SER A 79 -1.89 3.70 -1.14
N THR A 80 -2.98 2.95 -1.32
CA THR A 80 -3.75 2.38 -0.22
C THR A 80 -3.19 1.03 0.20
N CYS A 81 -2.52 0.99 1.34
CA CYS A 81 -1.93 -0.21 1.94
C CYS A 81 -2.97 -0.98 2.76
N VAL A 82 -3.17 -2.26 2.47
CA VAL A 82 -4.14 -3.12 3.16
C VAL A 82 -3.44 -4.35 3.76
N SER A 83 -3.68 -4.57 5.06
CA SER A 83 -3.23 -5.79 5.76
C SER A 83 -4.30 -6.88 5.72
N CYS A 84 -3.92 -8.10 5.36
CA CYS A 84 -4.84 -9.23 5.21
C CYS A 84 -4.59 -10.42 6.16
N ILE A 85 -3.52 -10.42 6.97
CA ILE A 85 -3.03 -11.63 7.66
C ILE A 85 -3.36 -11.67 9.17
N SER A 86 -3.75 -10.58 9.81
CA SER A 86 -4.18 -10.63 11.22
C SER A 86 -5.31 -9.67 11.58
N ALA A 87 -5.25 -8.43 11.13
CA ALA A 87 -6.33 -7.46 11.21
C ALA A 87 -6.40 -6.66 9.91
N ALA A 88 -7.62 -6.45 9.40
CA ALA A 88 -7.86 -5.55 8.28
C ALA A 88 -7.50 -4.14 8.72
N ARG A 89 -6.33 -3.68 8.27
CA ARG A 89 -5.86 -2.31 8.49
C ARG A 89 -5.68 -1.65 7.15
N VAL A 90 -5.99 -0.36 7.11
CA VAL A 90 -5.87 0.47 5.93
C VAL A 90 -5.07 1.72 6.29
N SER A 91 -4.03 1.99 5.52
CA SER A 91 -3.16 3.16 5.68
C SER A 91 -2.71 3.66 4.32
N LEU A 92 -2.28 4.92 4.25
CA LEU A 92 -1.71 5.53 3.06
C LEU A 92 -0.21 5.74 3.26
N ASN A 93 0.61 5.36 2.28
CA ASN A 93 2.02 5.73 2.29
C ASN A 93 2.18 7.20 1.87
N THR A 94 3.13 7.92 2.46
CA THR A 94 3.37 9.34 2.14
C THR A 94 4.56 9.55 1.19
N GLN A 95 5.33 8.51 0.95
CA GLN A 95 6.56 8.53 0.14
C GLN A 95 6.59 7.29 -0.75
N ILE A 96 7.47 7.25 -1.76
CA ILE A 96 7.73 6.02 -2.52
C ILE A 96 8.11 4.93 -1.53
N SER A 97 7.46 3.77 -1.59
CA SER A 97 7.62 2.73 -0.56
C SER A 97 7.51 1.33 -1.18
N GLN A 98 7.92 0.32 -0.42
CA GLN A 98 7.54 -1.06 -0.66
C GLN A 98 6.85 -1.63 0.58
N ILE A 99 6.14 -2.74 0.45
CA ILE A 99 5.35 -3.33 1.55
C ILE A 99 5.36 -4.87 1.47
N ASN A 100 4.98 -5.49 2.58
CA ASN A 100 4.76 -6.94 2.69
C ASN A 100 3.31 -7.40 2.34
N SER A 101 2.32 -6.49 2.22
CA SER A 101 0.88 -6.82 2.07
C SER A 101 0.15 -5.94 1.03
N ILE A 102 -0.99 -6.43 0.53
CA ILE A 102 -1.74 -5.97 -0.67
C ILE A 102 -1.99 -4.44 -0.72
N ILE A 103 -1.83 -3.84 -1.90
CA ILE A 103 -2.08 -2.42 -2.17
C ILE A 103 -3.05 -2.23 -3.34
N LEU A 104 -3.81 -1.14 -3.30
CA LEU A 104 -4.63 -0.60 -4.40
C LEU A 104 -4.20 0.83 -4.77
N PRO A 105 -3.74 1.06 -6.01
CA PRO A 105 -3.71 2.39 -6.61
C PRO A 105 -4.36 2.45 -7.99
N LYS A 106 -4.98 3.58 -8.34
CA LYS A 106 -5.13 4.03 -9.73
C LYS A 106 -4.19 5.19 -9.98
#